data_AF-A0A699QB69-F1
#
_entry.id   AF-A0A699QB69-F1
#
_cell.length_a   1.000
_cell.length_b   1.000
_cell.length_c   1.000
_cell.angle_alpha   90.00
_cell.angle_beta   90.00
_cell.angle_gamma   90.00
#
_symmetry.space_group_name_H-M   'P 1'
#
loop_
_entity.id
_entity.type
_entity.pdbx_description
1 polymer ?
#
loop_
_entity_poly.entity_id
_entity_poly.type
_entity_poly.pdbx_seq_one_letter_code
_entity_poly.pdbx_strand_id
1 'polypeptide(L)'
;KDEKEHEEHHKAILELLKKEELYAKFSKYEFWIPKVQLLGHVIDSQGIHVDPAKIKSVRDWASPKSPTEIRQFLGLVGYYRRFIEGFSKIAKPMTKLTQKKV
;
A
#
# COMPACT_ATOMS: atom_id res chain seq x y z
N LYS A 1 2.85 -20.17 -10.85
CA LYS A 1 1.46 -20.44 -10.39
C LYS A 1 0.65 -20.78 -11.61
N ASP A 2 -0.12 -21.85 -11.54
CA ASP A 2 -0.90 -22.36 -12.65
C ASP A 2 -2.23 -21.59 -12.77
N GLU A 3 -2.70 -21.33 -13.98
CA GLU A 3 -4.00 -20.69 -14.22
C GLU A 3 -5.13 -21.54 -13.64
N LYS A 4 -5.00 -22.86 -13.74
CA LYS A 4 -5.97 -23.81 -13.20
C LYS A 4 -6.09 -23.71 -11.68
N GLU A 5 -4.95 -23.66 -10.98
CA GLU A 5 -4.90 -23.45 -9.53
C GLU A 5 -5.56 -22.11 -9.15
N HIS A 6 -5.37 -21.08 -9.96
CA HIS A 6 -5.99 -19.77 -9.73
C HIS A 6 -7.53 -19.82 -9.90
N GLU A 7 -8.02 -20.55 -10.90
CA GLU A 7 -9.46 -20.77 -11.12
C GLU A 7 -10.09 -21.52 -9.93
N GLU A 8 -9.44 -22.58 -9.45
CA GLU A 8 -9.90 -23.37 -8.30
C GLU A 8 -10.02 -22.52 -7.03
N HIS A 9 -9.00 -21.70 -6.74
CA HIS A 9 -9.05 -20.77 -5.62
C HIS A 9 -10.19 -19.74 -5.75
N HIS A 10 -10.42 -19.20 -6.95
CA HIS A 10 -11.53 -18.27 -7.17
C HIS A 10 -12.89 -18.93 -6.93
N LYS A 11 -13.10 -20.16 -7.43
CA LYS A 11 -14.34 -20.91 -7.21
C LYS A 11 -14.58 -21.14 -5.72
N ALA A 12 -13.56 -21.59 -4.98
CA ALA A 12 -13.67 -21.83 -3.54
C ALA A 12 -14.05 -20.57 -2.76
N ILE A 13 -13.46 -19.42 -3.11
CA ILE A 13 -13.79 -18.13 -2.48
C ILE A 13 -15.23 -17.72 -2.79
N LEU A 14 -15.67 -17.82 -4.04
CA LEU A 14 -17.03 -17.45 -4.43
C LEU A 14 -18.09 -18.37 -3.82
N GLU A 15 -17.82 -19.67 -3.72
CA GLU A 15 -18.68 -20.63 -3.04
C GLU A 15 -18.79 -20.33 -1.53
N LEU A 16 -17.68 -20.00 -0.88
CA LEU A 16 -17.66 -19.59 0.52
C LEU A 16 -18.47 -18.30 0.74
N LEU A 17 -18.27 -17.29 -0.10
CA LEU A 17 -19.04 -16.04 -0.05
C LEU A 17 -20.55 -16.31 -0.19
N LYS A 18 -20.93 -17.17 -1.13
CA LYS A 18 -22.33 -17.58 -1.33
C LYS A 18 -22.90 -18.31 -0.12
N LYS A 19 -22.13 -19.23 0.47
CA LYS A 19 -22.54 -20.01 1.65
C LYS A 19 -22.78 -19.12 2.87
N GLU A 20 -21.93 -18.13 3.08
CA GLU A 20 -22.01 -17.18 4.20
C GLU A 20 -22.90 -15.98 3.90
N GLU A 21 -23.66 -15.99 2.79
CA GLU A 21 -24.55 -14.90 2.35
C GLU A 21 -23.84 -13.53 2.25
N LEU A 22 -22.56 -13.54 1.89
CA LEU A 22 -21.75 -12.34 1.65
C LEU A 22 -21.76 -11.99 0.17
N TYR A 23 -22.16 -10.75 -0.13
CA TYR A 23 -22.30 -10.27 -1.50
C TYR A 23 -21.19 -9.29 -1.85
N ALA A 24 -20.42 -9.65 -2.88
CA ALA A 24 -19.38 -8.81 -3.42
C ALA A 24 -19.90 -8.00 -4.62
N LYS A 25 -19.54 -6.72 -4.72
CA LYS A 25 -19.94 -5.89 -5.87
C LYS A 25 -19.08 -6.25 -7.08
N PHE A 26 -19.68 -6.84 -8.12
CA PHE A 26 -18.97 -7.25 -9.34
C PHE A 26 -18.16 -6.11 -9.99
N SER A 27 -18.66 -4.87 -9.93
CA SER A 27 -17.95 -3.70 -10.48
C SER A 27 -16.63 -3.34 -9.78
N LYS A 28 -16.29 -4.00 -8.66
CA LYS A 28 -15.01 -3.82 -7.95
C LYS A 28 -14.05 -4.98 -8.17
N TYR A 29 -14.45 -5.99 -8.94
CA TYR A 29 -13.65 -7.17 -9.22
C TYR A 29 -13.04 -7.07 -10.60
N GLU A 30 -11.77 -7.44 -10.67
CA GLU A 30 -11.03 -7.57 -11.91
C GLU A 30 -10.40 -8.98 -11.88
N PHE A 31 -10.67 -9.77 -12.91
CA PHE A 31 -10.20 -11.15 -13.01
C PHE A 31 -9.09 -11.24 -14.08
N TRP A 32 -8.15 -12.16 -13.88
CA TRP A 32 -7.10 -12.48 -14.86
C TRP A 32 -6.26 -11.28 -15.30
N ILE A 33 -6.00 -10.34 -14.39
CA ILE A 33 -5.17 -9.17 -14.66
C ILE A 33 -3.70 -9.44 -14.32
N PRO A 34 -2.75 -8.93 -15.12
CA PRO A 34 -1.32 -9.14 -14.87
C PRO A 34 -0.77 -8.28 -13.72
N LYS A 35 -1.52 -7.25 -13.31
CA LYS A 35 -1.20 -6.34 -12.22
C LYS A 35 -2.47 -5.98 -11.46
N VAL A 36 -2.42 -5.93 -10.13
CA VAL A 36 -3.55 -5.54 -9.28
C VAL A 36 -3.16 -4.42 -8.33
N GLN A 37 -4.05 -3.45 -8.14
CA GLN A 37 -3.90 -2.43 -7.09
C GLN A 37 -4.57 -2.93 -5.81
N LEU A 38 -3.80 -3.09 -4.74
CA LEU A 38 -4.29 -3.60 -3.47
C LEU A 38 -3.62 -2.88 -2.30
N LEU A 39 -4.42 -2.29 -1.40
CA LEU A 39 -3.97 -1.65 -0.16
C LEU A 39 -2.83 -0.60 -0.35
N GLY A 40 -2.87 0.18 -1.44
CA GLY A 40 -1.85 1.20 -1.73
C GLY A 40 -0.56 0.64 -2.35
N HIS A 41 -0.59 -0.63 -2.78
CA HIS A 41 0.46 -1.27 -3.54
C HIS A 41 -0.02 -1.70 -4.92
N VAL A 42 0.93 -1.85 -5.83
CA VAL A 42 0.73 -2.55 -7.11
C VAL A 42 1.42 -3.90 -6.98
N ILE A 43 0.71 -4.98 -7.27
CA ILE A 43 1.24 -6.34 -7.21
C ILE A 43 1.24 -6.91 -8.62
N ASP A 44 2.38 -7.44 -9.06
CA ASP A 44 2.54 -8.10 -10.35
C ASP A 44 3.47 -9.33 -10.22
N SER A 45 3.85 -9.91 -11.36
CA SER A 45 4.74 -11.08 -11.42
C SER A 45 6.16 -10.82 -10.88
N GLN A 46 6.59 -9.56 -10.80
CA GLN A 46 7.89 -9.16 -10.26
C GLN A 46 7.85 -8.90 -8.76
N GLY A 47 6.65 -8.77 -8.18
CA GLY A 47 6.44 -8.67 -6.75
C GLY A 47 5.53 -7.51 -6.35
N ILE A 48 5.83 -6.91 -5.21
CA ILE A 48 5.05 -5.82 -4.61
C ILE A 48 5.77 -4.51 -4.85
N HIS A 49 5.05 -3.53 -5.38
CA HIS A 49 5.55 -2.19 -5.69
C HIS A 49 4.75 -1.13 -4.95
N VAL A 50 5.34 0.05 -4.78
CA VAL A 50 4.60 1.22 -4.28
C VAL A 50 3.70 1.73 -5.40
N ASP A 51 2.44 2.03 -5.07
CA ASP A 51 1.53 2.66 -6.02
C ASP A 51 2.12 3.99 -6.53
N PRO A 52 2.28 4.19 -7.86
CA PRO A 52 2.76 5.44 -8.45
C PRO A 52 1.98 6.68 -7.98
N ALA A 53 0.69 6.55 -7.69
CA ALA A 53 -0.10 7.65 -7.15
C ALA A 53 0.41 8.08 -5.77
N LYS A 54 0.86 7.14 -4.93
CA LYS A 54 1.44 7.41 -3.61
C LYS A 54 2.82 8.03 -3.72
N ILE A 55 3.64 7.58 -4.69
CA ILE A 55 4.92 8.23 -5.00
C ILE A 55 4.69 9.70 -5.38
N LYS A 56 3.70 9.95 -6.25
CA LYS A 56 3.33 11.31 -6.64
C LYS A 56 2.85 12.15 -5.45
N SER A 57 1.99 11.60 -4.59
CA SER A 57 1.54 12.30 -3.38
C SER A 57 2.67 12.68 -2.44
N VAL A 58 3.70 11.84 -2.30
CA VAL A 58 4.89 12.16 -1.47
C VAL A 58 5.78 13.20 -2.17
N ARG A 59 5.95 13.13 -3.49
CA ARG A 59 6.73 14.09 -4.27
C ARG A 59 6.13 15.49 -4.24
N ASP A 60 4.81 15.57 -4.40
CA ASP A 60 4.06 16.83 -4.47
C ASP A 60 3.69 17.36 -3.07
N TRP A 61 4.10 16.67 -2.00
CA TRP A 61 3.80 17.06 -0.62
C TRP A 61 4.49 18.38 -0.28
N ALA A 62 3.70 19.39 0.11
CA ALA A 62 4.23 20.70 0.50
C ALA A 62 5.13 20.58 1.76
N SER A 63 6.25 21.31 1.78
CA SER A 63 7.20 21.24 2.89
C SER A 63 6.50 21.46 4.25
N PRO A 64 6.54 20.49 5.17
CA PRO A 64 5.82 20.57 6.44
C PRO A 64 6.42 21.68 7.31
N LYS A 65 5.55 22.46 7.95
CA LYS A 65 5.91 23.64 8.75
C LYS A 65 5.69 23.45 10.25
N SER A 66 5.04 22.36 10.65
CA SER A 66 4.75 22.06 12.05
C SER A 66 5.19 20.64 12.45
N PRO A 67 5.50 20.38 13.73
CA PRO A 67 5.81 19.02 14.21
C PRO A 67 4.69 18.00 13.92
N THR A 68 3.44 18.45 13.86
CA THR A 68 2.29 17.59 13.52
C THR A 68 2.29 17.21 12.05
N GLU A 69 2.51 18.17 11.14
CA GLU A 69 2.67 17.87 9.70
C GLU A 69 3.87 16.96 9.43
N ILE A 70 4.98 17.16 10.15
CA ILE A 70 6.16 16.27 10.05
C ILE A 70 5.79 14.85 10.47
N ARG A 71 5.01 14.66 11.55
CA ARG A 71 4.52 13.34 11.96
C ARG A 71 3.59 12.70 10.91
N GLN A 72 2.69 13.48 10.31
CA GLN A 72 1.80 13.00 9.25
C GLN A 72 2.59 12.52 8.04
N PHE A 73 3.56 13.32 7.58
CA PHE A 73 4.45 12.95 6.48
C PHE A 73 5.25 11.68 6.81
N LEU A 74 5.89 11.63 7.98
CA LEU A 74 6.66 10.46 8.42
C LEU A 74 5.78 9.21 8.56
N GLY A 75 4.52 9.35 8.97
CA GLY A 75 3.56 8.25 9.01
C GLY A 75 3.28 7.67 7.62
N LEU A 76 3.03 8.53 6.64
CA LEU A 76 2.79 8.12 5.25
C LEU A 76 4.02 7.43 4.65
N VAL A 77 5.19 8.07 4.69
CA VAL A 77 6.41 7.52 4.10
C VAL A 77 6.90 6.30 4.88
N GLY A 78 6.63 6.26 6.19
CA GLY A 78 6.92 5.13 7.06
C GLY A 78 6.19 3.84 6.67
N TYR A 79 4.96 3.93 6.13
CA TYR A 79 4.24 2.78 5.59
C TYR A 79 5.01 2.09 4.45
N TYR A 80 5.71 2.87 3.62
CA TYR A 80 6.51 2.41 2.49
C TYR A 80 8.00 2.21 2.80
N ARG A 81 8.41 2.25 4.08
CA ARG A 81 9.82 2.19 4.51
C ARG A 81 10.62 1.02 3.93
N ARG A 82 9.97 -0.11 3.62
CA ARG A 82 10.62 -1.32 3.06
C ARG A 82 11.20 -1.09 1.66
N PHE A 83 10.70 -0.06 0.95
CA PHE A 83 11.11 0.29 -0.41
C PHE A 83 12.14 1.42 -0.43
N ILE A 84 12.54 1.94 0.73
CA ILE A 84 13.46 3.08 0.86
C ILE A 84 14.71 2.59 1.57
N GLU A 85 15.78 2.37 0.81
CA GLU A 85 17.06 1.98 1.38
C GLU A 85 17.56 3.03 2.37
N GLY A 86 17.98 2.60 3.55
CA GLY A 86 18.48 3.51 4.58
C GLY A 86 17.41 4.46 5.17
N PHE A 87 16.12 4.14 5.05
CA PHE A 87 15.01 5.00 5.52
C PHE A 87 15.24 5.61 6.90
N SER A 88 15.70 4.84 7.87
CA SER A 88 15.97 5.33 9.24
C SER A 88 16.98 6.47 9.27
N LYS A 89 18.05 6.40 8.47
CA LYS A 89 19.07 7.45 8.38
C LYS A 89 18.50 8.73 7.76
N ILE A 90 17.67 8.58 6.73
CA ILE A 90 17.01 9.69 6.00
C ILE A 90 15.96 10.38 6.88
N ALA A 91 15.13 9.61 7.59
CA ALA A 91 14.05 10.13 8.42
C ALA A 91 14.55 10.77 9.74
N LYS A 92 15.74 10.40 10.23
CA LYS A 92 16.33 10.85 11.49
C LYS A 92 16.25 12.37 11.74
N PRO A 93 16.68 13.27 10.83
CA PRO A 93 16.57 14.72 11.03
C PRO A 93 15.13 15.16 11.24
N MET A 94 14.17 14.62 10.49
CA MET A 94 12.75 14.95 10.64
C MET A 94 12.18 14.42 11.95
N THR A 95 12.55 13.20 12.35
CA THR A 95 12.11 12.63 13.64
C THR A 95 12.57 13.49 14.81
N LYS A 96 13.79 14.04 14.78
CA LYS A 96 14.29 14.98 15.82
C LYS A 96 13.41 16.22 15.95
N LEU A 97 12.89 16.76 14.85
CA LEU A 97 11.99 17.93 14.86
C LEU A 97 10.63 17.67 15.52
N THR A 98 10.28 16.39 15.73
CA THR A 98 9.03 16.00 16.39
C THR A 98 9.16 15.79 17.90
N GLN A 99 10.39 15.76 18.42
CA GLN A 99 10.67 15.53 19.83
C GLN A 99 10.38 16.80 20.65
N LYS A 100 9.88 16.63 21.87
CA LYS A 100 9.81 17.74 22.82
C LYS A 100 11.24 18.14 23.20
N LYS A 101 11.53 19.43 23.24
CA LYS A 101 12.74 19.93 23.90
C LYS A 101 12.58 19.56 25.38
N VAL A 102 13.41 18.64 25.85
CA VAL A 102 13.63 18.41 27.28
C VAL A 102 14.64 19.44 27.75
#